data_AF-A0AA51RRL3-F1
#
_entry.id   AF-A0AA51RRL3-F1
#
_cell.length_a   1.000
_cell.length_b   1.000
_cell.length_c   1.000
_cell.angle_alpha   90.00
_cell.angle_beta   90.00
_cell.angle_gamma   90.00
#
_symmetry.space_group_name_H-M   'P 1'
#
loop_
_entity.id
_entity.type
_entity.pdbx_description
1 polymer ?
#
loop_
_entity_poly.entity_id
_entity_poly.type
_entity_poly.pdbx_seq_one_letter_code
_entity_poly.pdbx_strand_id
1 'polypeptide(L)'
;MAKGAVRKKGKVAARKTAAKKATKKKAVRKAPAKKVAATGSTAKALAAAEKVAATAASAAQKAEKKLSDAQKKADSATKALKAKRDAAKKRKSAAAKKAVSKAVAAKKKAADAVKAAREAAKAAKDGAKSAGSTVKSIKSVASKMDKAAAKAAAAVEKFRAKQDAQLAKLEAKLVKAAAKPAKKKKARKKKKAVAKKA
;
A
#
# COMPACT_ATOMS: atom_id res chain seq x y z
N MET A 1 -64.19 22.76 -15.89
CA MET A 1 -64.51 21.31 -15.94
C MET A 1 -63.60 20.55 -14.97
N ALA A 2 -64.19 19.59 -14.24
CA ALA A 2 -63.64 18.39 -13.56
C ALA A 2 -62.20 18.42 -13.01
N LYS A 3 -62.00 18.35 -11.68
CA LYS A 3 -61.94 17.12 -10.84
C LYS A 3 -60.76 16.19 -11.16
N GLY A 4 -59.93 15.89 -10.15
CA GLY A 4 -59.18 14.63 -10.14
C GLY A 4 -57.88 14.60 -9.32
N ALA A 5 -58.01 14.38 -8.01
CA ALA A 5 -56.89 13.99 -7.15
C ALA A 5 -56.60 12.49 -7.28
N VAL A 6 -55.33 12.06 -7.31
CA VAL A 6 -54.94 10.71 -6.83
C VAL A 6 -53.58 10.76 -6.11
N ARG A 7 -53.65 10.50 -4.80
CA ARG A 7 -52.54 10.21 -3.88
C ARG A 7 -51.90 8.85 -4.23
N LYS A 8 -50.59 8.71 -4.09
CA LYS A 8 -49.98 7.42 -3.73
C LYS A 8 -49.24 7.51 -2.40
N LYS A 9 -49.83 6.79 -1.43
CA LYS A 9 -49.37 6.58 -0.05
C LYS A 9 -48.15 5.65 -0.05
N GLY A 10 -47.16 6.01 0.78
CA GLY A 10 -46.59 5.17 1.84
C GLY A 10 -45.76 3.94 1.48
N LYS A 11 -44.53 3.90 2.01
CA LYS A 11 -44.14 2.84 2.96
C LYS A 11 -42.98 3.31 3.85
N VAL A 12 -43.34 3.84 5.02
CA VAL A 12 -42.48 3.84 6.20
C VAL A 12 -42.53 2.43 6.77
N ALA A 13 -41.39 1.76 6.89
CA ALA A 13 -41.28 0.52 7.65
C ALA A 13 -40.50 0.82 8.94
N ALA A 14 -41.24 0.85 10.04
CA ALA A 14 -40.71 0.95 11.39
C ALA A 14 -40.27 -0.41 11.93
N ARG A 15 -39.30 -0.34 12.85
CA ARG A 15 -39.04 -1.23 14.01
C ARG A 15 -38.66 -2.69 13.76
N LYS A 16 -37.52 -3.06 14.34
CA LYS A 16 -37.49 -3.99 15.50
C LYS A 16 -36.17 -3.86 16.28
N THR A 17 -36.27 -3.24 17.45
CA THR A 17 -35.39 -3.49 18.59
C THR A 17 -35.62 -4.92 19.08
N ALA A 18 -34.55 -5.69 19.25
CA ALA A 18 -34.58 -6.93 20.00
C ALA A 18 -33.26 -7.07 20.76
N ALA A 19 -33.26 -6.64 22.02
CA ALA A 19 -32.31 -7.10 23.00
C ALA A 19 -32.58 -8.58 23.28
N LYS A 20 -31.57 -9.45 23.15
CA LYS A 20 -31.64 -10.80 23.71
C LYS A 20 -30.28 -11.25 24.23
N LYS A 21 -30.22 -11.24 25.56
CA LYS A 21 -29.47 -12.07 26.53
C LYS A 21 -28.14 -12.71 26.10
N ALA A 22 -27.16 -12.46 26.97
CA ALA A 22 -25.91 -13.16 27.15
C ALA A 22 -26.03 -14.70 27.07
N THR A 23 -25.13 -15.29 26.30
CA THR A 23 -24.55 -16.61 26.61
C THR A 23 -23.04 -16.50 26.49
N LYS A 24 -22.35 -16.65 27.64
CA LYS A 24 -20.90 -16.76 27.72
C LYS A 24 -20.48 -18.05 27.00
N LYS A 25 -20.02 -17.94 25.75
CA LYS A 25 -19.30 -19.05 25.09
C LYS A 25 -17.81 -18.84 25.29
N LYS A 26 -17.22 -19.62 26.20
CA LYS A 26 -15.77 -19.85 26.29
C LYS A 26 -15.29 -20.29 24.90
N ALA A 27 -14.74 -19.36 24.13
CA ALA A 27 -13.96 -19.68 22.95
C ALA A 27 -12.50 -19.47 23.33
N VAL A 28 -11.80 -20.58 23.57
CA VAL A 28 -10.34 -20.63 23.56
C VAL A 28 -9.89 -20.16 22.18
N ARG A 29 -9.68 -18.85 22.04
CA ARG A 29 -8.95 -18.31 20.89
C ARG A 29 -7.50 -18.67 21.11
N LYS A 30 -7.11 -19.83 20.56
CA LYS A 30 -5.75 -20.05 20.05
C LYS A 30 -5.40 -18.78 19.28
N ALA A 31 -4.50 -17.98 19.82
CA ALA A 31 -3.90 -16.90 19.08
C ALA A 31 -3.28 -17.53 17.83
N PRO A 32 -3.67 -17.15 16.60
CA PRO A 32 -2.82 -17.44 15.47
C PRO A 32 -1.53 -16.69 15.76
N ALA A 33 -0.45 -17.45 15.95
CA ALA A 33 0.89 -16.92 16.01
C ALA A 33 1.02 -15.91 14.85
N LYS A 34 1.15 -14.63 15.21
CA LYS A 34 1.47 -13.56 14.26
C LYS A 34 2.79 -13.98 13.61
N LYS A 35 2.72 -14.64 12.46
CA LYS A 35 3.84 -14.68 11.52
C LYS A 35 4.18 -13.23 11.24
N VAL A 36 5.41 -12.89 11.62
CA VAL A 36 6.06 -11.59 11.54
C VAL A 36 5.57 -10.80 10.32
N ALA A 37 4.73 -9.79 10.57
CA ALA A 37 4.08 -8.95 9.58
C ALA A 37 5.02 -7.89 8.97
N ALA A 38 6.34 -8.14 8.98
CA ALA A 38 7.33 -7.18 8.49
C ALA A 38 7.44 -7.17 6.95
N THR A 39 7.08 -8.27 6.28
CA THR A 39 7.11 -8.36 4.80
C THR A 39 5.80 -7.88 4.15
N GLY A 40 4.68 -7.93 4.86
CA GLY A 40 3.38 -7.48 4.34
C GLY A 40 3.26 -5.95 4.24
N SER A 41 3.88 -5.21 5.17
CA SER A 41 3.87 -3.74 5.16
C SER A 41 4.74 -3.17 4.05
N THR A 42 5.90 -3.78 3.77
CA THR A 42 6.80 -3.37 2.68
C THR A 42 6.23 -3.73 1.31
N ALA A 43 5.62 -4.90 1.14
CA ALA A 43 4.93 -5.27 -0.10
C ALA A 43 3.76 -4.33 -0.42
N LYS A 44 2.97 -3.95 0.60
CA LYS A 44 1.86 -2.99 0.44
C LYS A 44 2.38 -1.59 0.10
N ALA A 45 3.48 -1.16 0.71
CA ALA A 45 4.13 0.11 0.39
C ALA A 45 4.70 0.13 -1.04
N LEU A 46 5.30 -0.98 -1.50
CA LEU A 46 5.82 -1.11 -2.86
C LEU A 46 4.68 -1.03 -3.89
N ALA A 47 3.59 -1.77 -3.69
CA ALA A 47 2.43 -1.72 -4.58
C ALA A 47 1.79 -0.31 -4.64
N ALA A 48 1.71 0.38 -3.50
CA ALA A 48 1.23 1.75 -3.45
C ALA A 48 2.18 2.72 -4.19
N ALA A 49 3.49 2.59 -4.00
CA ALA A 49 4.49 3.41 -4.67
C ALA A 49 4.53 3.15 -6.19
N GLU A 50 4.40 1.90 -6.63
CA GLU A 50 4.30 1.55 -8.05
C GLU A 50 3.05 2.13 -8.69
N LYS A 51 1.91 2.10 -7.99
CA LYS A 51 0.69 2.76 -8.46
C LYS A 51 0.92 4.27 -8.61
N VAL A 52 1.49 4.93 -7.60
CA VAL A 52 1.82 6.36 -7.66
C VAL A 52 2.75 6.67 -8.84
N ALA A 53 3.81 5.87 -9.03
CA ALA A 53 4.75 6.02 -10.14
C ALA A 53 4.07 5.84 -11.51
N ALA A 54 3.18 4.87 -11.65
CA ALA A 54 2.37 4.68 -12.87
C ALA A 54 1.47 5.89 -13.14
N THR A 55 0.78 6.41 -12.12
CA THR A 55 -0.01 7.64 -12.26
C THR A 55 0.86 8.83 -12.68
N ALA A 56 2.02 9.02 -12.05
CA ALA A 56 2.94 10.11 -12.37
C ALA A 56 3.49 10.00 -13.80
N ALA A 57 3.85 8.80 -14.26
CA ALA A 57 4.27 8.55 -15.63
C ALA A 57 3.16 8.88 -16.64
N SER A 58 1.92 8.46 -16.36
CA SER A 58 0.77 8.78 -17.21
C SER A 58 0.48 10.29 -17.27
N ALA A 59 0.67 11.00 -16.15
CA ALA A 59 0.53 12.44 -16.08
C ALA A 59 1.62 13.15 -16.90
N ALA A 60 2.86 12.66 -16.83
CA ALA A 60 3.97 13.16 -17.64
C ALA A 60 3.69 13.00 -19.15
N GLN A 61 3.21 11.83 -19.59
CA GLN A 61 2.84 11.62 -20.99
C GLN A 61 1.70 12.54 -21.45
N LYS A 62 0.66 12.71 -20.63
CA LYS A 62 -0.44 13.65 -20.93
C LYS A 62 0.06 15.09 -21.02
N ALA A 63 0.99 15.50 -20.16
CA ALA A 63 1.57 16.83 -20.19
C ALA A 63 2.46 17.05 -21.43
N GLU A 64 3.26 16.05 -21.84
CA GLU A 64 4.01 16.09 -23.10
C GLU A 64 3.10 16.22 -24.31
N LYS A 65 2.00 15.47 -24.35
CA LYS A 65 1.01 15.58 -25.43
C LYS A 65 0.40 16.99 -25.49
N LYS A 66 0.02 17.56 -24.34
CA LYS A 66 -0.48 18.95 -24.26
C LYS A 66 0.55 19.97 -24.75
N LEU A 67 1.82 19.77 -24.43
CA LEU A 67 2.91 20.61 -24.92
C LEU A 67 3.03 20.53 -26.44
N SER A 68 3.02 19.32 -27.01
CA SER A 68 3.06 19.11 -28.46
C SER A 68 1.88 19.79 -29.16
N ASP A 69 0.67 19.64 -28.64
CA ASP A 69 -0.53 20.24 -29.21
C ASP A 69 -0.52 21.78 -29.10
N ALA A 70 -0.03 22.32 -27.98
CA ALA A 70 0.17 23.76 -27.81
C ALA A 70 1.22 24.31 -28.80
N GLN A 71 2.32 23.58 -29.01
CA GLN A 71 3.36 23.92 -29.98
C GLN A 71 2.79 24.02 -31.40
N LYS A 72 2.04 22.99 -31.84
CA LYS A 72 1.37 22.98 -33.15
C LYS A 72 0.43 24.17 -33.33
N LYS A 73 -0.32 24.52 -32.29
CA LYS A 73 -1.18 25.73 -32.31
C LYS A 73 -0.37 27.00 -32.44
N ALA A 74 0.74 27.14 -31.72
CA ALA A 74 1.62 28.30 -31.83
C ALA A 74 2.25 28.43 -33.23
N ASP A 75 2.65 27.32 -33.84
CA ASP A 75 3.21 27.30 -35.20
C ASP A 75 2.15 27.71 -36.23
N SER A 76 0.93 27.18 -36.11
CA SER A 76 -0.18 27.55 -37.00
C SER A 76 -0.56 29.03 -36.87
N ALA A 77 -0.60 29.57 -35.65
CA ALA A 77 -0.86 30.99 -35.39
C ALA A 77 0.25 31.88 -35.98
N THR A 78 1.50 31.44 -35.90
CA THR A 78 2.64 32.17 -36.47
C THR A 78 2.59 32.20 -37.99
N LYS A 79 2.27 31.07 -38.64
CA LYS A 79 2.06 31.01 -40.10
C LYS A 79 0.91 31.94 -40.53
N ALA A 80 -0.22 31.90 -39.83
CA ALA A 80 -1.39 32.75 -40.13
C ALA A 80 -1.08 34.24 -39.95
N LEU A 81 -0.30 34.61 -38.94
CA LEU A 81 0.11 36.00 -38.72
C LEU A 81 1.00 36.50 -39.85
N LYS A 82 1.95 35.68 -40.33
CA LYS A 82 2.81 36.03 -41.47
C LYS A 82 1.96 36.31 -42.72
N ALA A 83 1.08 35.39 -43.08
CA ALA A 83 0.17 35.56 -44.22
C ALA A 83 -0.70 36.83 -44.11
N LYS A 84 -1.24 37.13 -42.92
CA LYS A 84 -2.06 38.34 -42.70
C LYS A 84 -1.23 39.63 -42.77
N ARG A 85 0.02 39.63 -42.30
CA ARG A 85 0.94 40.77 -42.46
C ARG A 85 1.26 41.04 -43.92
N ASP A 86 1.52 40.01 -44.70
CA ASP A 86 1.84 40.14 -46.12
C ASP A 86 0.63 40.64 -46.92
N ALA A 87 -0.58 40.16 -46.62
CA ALA A 87 -1.82 40.68 -47.20
C ALA A 87 -2.08 42.15 -46.82
N ALA A 88 -1.79 42.55 -45.58
CA ALA A 88 -1.98 43.92 -45.12
C ALA A 88 -0.99 44.91 -45.76
N LYS A 89 0.27 44.51 -45.98
CA LYS A 89 1.26 45.32 -46.71
C LYS A 89 0.79 45.63 -48.13
N LYS A 90 0.19 44.64 -48.82
CA LYS A 90 -0.32 44.80 -50.19
C LYS A 90 -1.59 45.64 -50.29
N ARG A 91 -2.49 45.57 -49.29
CA ARG A 91 -3.84 46.19 -49.38
C ARG A 91 -4.03 47.50 -48.61
N LYS A 92 -3.08 47.92 -47.75
CA LYS A 92 -3.09 49.15 -46.91
C LYS A 92 -4.44 49.51 -46.22
N SER A 93 -5.39 48.58 -46.08
CA SER A 93 -6.75 48.88 -45.62
C SER A 93 -6.91 48.74 -44.10
N ALA A 94 -7.86 49.49 -43.53
CA ALA A 94 -8.21 49.40 -42.11
C ALA A 94 -8.64 47.98 -41.68
N ALA A 95 -9.32 47.25 -42.56
CA ALA A 95 -9.70 45.85 -42.34
C ALA A 95 -8.47 44.94 -42.19
N ALA A 96 -7.44 45.16 -43.01
CA ALA A 96 -6.20 44.39 -42.95
C ALA A 96 -5.41 44.68 -41.66
N LYS A 97 -5.37 45.94 -41.21
CA LYS A 97 -4.77 46.32 -39.90
C LYS A 97 -5.49 45.63 -38.72
N LYS A 98 -6.83 45.60 -38.72
CA LYS A 98 -7.63 44.87 -37.71
C LYS A 98 -7.42 43.35 -37.75
N ALA A 99 -7.20 42.76 -38.92
CA ALA A 99 -6.90 41.33 -39.04
C ALA A 99 -5.52 40.97 -38.47
N VAL A 100 -4.52 41.83 -38.67
CA VAL A 100 -3.16 41.68 -38.11
C VAL A 100 -3.18 41.78 -36.59
N SER A 101 -3.88 42.77 -36.00
CA SER A 101 -3.96 42.91 -34.54
C SER A 101 -4.61 41.69 -33.87
N LYS A 102 -5.70 41.16 -34.44
CA LYS A 102 -6.32 39.91 -33.96
C LYS A 102 -5.36 38.72 -34.05
N ALA A 103 -4.55 38.63 -35.10
CA ALA A 103 -3.57 37.56 -35.26
C ALA A 103 -2.42 37.68 -34.25
N VAL A 104 -1.95 38.88 -33.95
CA VAL A 104 -0.94 39.14 -32.91
C VAL A 104 -1.46 38.73 -31.53
N ALA A 105 -2.70 39.07 -31.21
CA ALA A 105 -3.34 38.64 -29.96
C ALA A 105 -3.46 37.10 -29.87
N ALA A 106 -3.82 36.44 -30.96
CA ALA A 106 -3.86 34.98 -31.02
C ALA A 106 -2.47 34.34 -30.85
N LYS A 107 -1.42 34.91 -31.44
CA LYS A 107 -0.03 34.46 -31.27
C LYS A 107 0.42 34.60 -29.81
N LYS A 108 0.09 35.72 -29.14
CA LYS A 108 0.41 35.92 -27.72
C LYS A 108 -0.26 34.86 -26.85
N LYS A 109 -1.58 34.63 -27.03
CA LYS A 109 -2.31 33.57 -26.32
C LYS A 109 -1.72 32.17 -26.55
N ALA A 110 -1.28 31.88 -27.79
CA ALA A 110 -0.65 30.59 -28.10
C ALA A 110 0.71 30.44 -27.41
N ALA A 111 1.52 31.51 -27.35
CA ALA A 111 2.80 31.51 -26.64
C ALA A 111 2.62 31.30 -25.12
N ASP A 112 1.62 31.96 -24.51
CA ASP A 112 1.29 31.77 -23.10
C ASP A 112 0.84 30.34 -22.82
N ALA A 113 0.03 29.75 -23.71
CA ALA A 113 -0.38 28.35 -23.60
C ALA A 113 0.80 27.36 -23.72
N VAL A 114 1.76 27.62 -24.61
CA VAL A 114 3.00 26.82 -24.72
C VAL A 114 3.83 26.92 -23.45
N LYS A 115 4.00 28.13 -22.89
CA LYS A 115 4.74 28.33 -21.64
C LYS A 115 4.10 27.55 -20.48
N ALA A 116 2.79 27.66 -20.31
CA ALA A 116 2.05 26.91 -19.29
C ALA A 116 2.14 25.39 -19.49
N ALA A 117 2.03 24.91 -20.73
CA ALA A 117 2.18 23.49 -21.04
C ALA A 117 3.59 22.96 -20.77
N ARG A 118 4.62 23.80 -20.99
CA ARG A 118 6.02 23.45 -20.72
C ARG A 118 6.32 23.32 -19.23
N GLU A 119 5.83 24.25 -18.43
CA GLU A 119 5.94 24.17 -16.97
C GLU A 119 5.21 22.92 -16.43
N ALA A 120 3.99 22.66 -16.91
CA ALA A 120 3.24 21.47 -16.53
C ALA A 120 3.97 20.16 -16.91
N ALA A 121 4.58 20.10 -18.10
CA ALA A 121 5.35 18.94 -18.54
C ALA A 121 6.62 18.73 -17.69
N LYS A 122 7.31 19.81 -17.31
CA LYS A 122 8.49 19.75 -16.45
C LYS A 122 8.13 19.23 -15.06
N ALA A 123 7.11 19.82 -14.43
CA ALA A 123 6.63 19.39 -13.11
C ALA A 123 6.19 17.91 -13.12
N ALA A 124 5.48 17.48 -14.17
CA ALA A 124 5.05 16.08 -14.28
C ALA A 124 6.22 15.10 -14.47
N LYS A 125 7.27 15.48 -15.23
CA LYS A 125 8.48 14.67 -15.36
C LYS A 125 9.26 14.55 -14.07
N ASP A 126 9.40 15.64 -13.32
CA ASP A 126 10.12 15.63 -12.05
C ASP A 126 9.36 14.80 -11.01
N GLY A 127 8.02 14.90 -10.99
CA GLY A 127 7.17 14.01 -10.20
C GLY A 127 7.34 12.52 -10.57
N ALA A 128 7.38 12.19 -11.86
CA ALA A 128 7.59 10.82 -12.32
C ALA A 128 8.97 10.26 -11.92
N LYS A 129 10.04 11.07 -12.01
CA LYS A 129 11.39 10.69 -11.56
C LYS A 129 11.44 10.41 -10.06
N SER A 130 10.84 11.29 -9.26
CA SER A 130 10.81 11.14 -7.78
C SER A 130 10.01 9.91 -7.35
N ALA A 131 8.88 9.64 -8.01
CA ALA A 131 8.13 8.42 -7.75
C ALA A 131 8.93 7.16 -8.13
N GLY A 132 9.65 7.18 -9.26
CA GLY A 132 10.53 6.10 -9.68
C GLY A 132 11.69 5.82 -8.72
N SER A 133 12.34 6.86 -8.19
CA SER A 133 13.41 6.69 -7.19
C SER A 133 12.88 6.10 -5.88
N THR A 134 11.69 6.52 -5.45
CA THR A 134 11.00 5.99 -4.27
C THR A 134 10.73 4.49 -4.40
N VAL A 135 10.18 4.05 -5.53
CA VAL A 135 9.95 2.61 -5.80
C VAL A 135 11.26 1.82 -5.71
N LYS A 136 12.34 2.32 -6.31
CA LYS A 136 13.66 1.66 -6.27
C LYS A 136 14.21 1.54 -4.85
N SER A 137 14.06 2.58 -4.03
CA SER A 137 14.46 2.57 -2.63
C SER A 137 13.66 1.56 -1.80
N ILE A 138 12.34 1.53 -1.95
CA ILE A 138 11.48 0.56 -1.25
C ILE A 138 11.86 -0.88 -1.63
N LYS A 139 12.10 -1.14 -2.93
CA LYS A 139 12.53 -2.46 -3.40
C LYS A 139 13.88 -2.88 -2.80
N SER A 140 14.83 -1.95 -2.68
CA SER A 140 16.12 -2.20 -2.02
C SER A 140 15.94 -2.57 -0.55
N VAL A 141 15.13 -1.80 0.19
CA VAL A 141 14.84 -2.09 1.61
C VAL A 141 14.15 -3.45 1.76
N ALA A 142 13.16 -3.75 0.91
CA ALA A 142 12.49 -5.05 0.91
C ALA A 142 13.49 -6.20 0.75
N SER A 143 14.42 -6.10 -0.22
CA SER A 143 15.44 -7.14 -0.44
C SER A 143 16.38 -7.36 0.77
N LYS A 144 16.69 -6.28 1.51
CA LYS A 144 17.49 -6.37 2.74
C LYS A 144 16.71 -7.04 3.86
N MET A 145 15.42 -6.73 3.98
CA MET A 145 14.52 -7.37 4.96
C MET A 145 14.32 -8.85 4.67
N ASP A 146 14.18 -9.25 3.41
CA ASP A 146 14.04 -10.66 3.04
C ASP A 146 15.32 -11.46 3.39
N LYS A 147 16.50 -10.88 3.14
CA LYS A 147 17.79 -11.49 3.56
C LYS A 147 17.90 -11.60 5.08
N ALA A 148 17.47 -10.59 5.81
CA ALA A 148 17.47 -10.62 7.28
C ALA A 148 16.49 -11.68 7.81
N ALA A 149 15.30 -11.77 7.22
CA ALA A 149 14.30 -12.78 7.57
C ALA A 149 14.80 -14.20 7.31
N ALA A 150 15.49 -14.45 6.18
CA ALA A 150 16.08 -15.75 5.89
C ALA A 150 17.16 -16.14 6.92
N LYS A 151 18.04 -15.20 7.29
CA LYS A 151 19.06 -15.44 8.35
C LYS A 151 18.41 -15.72 9.71
N ALA A 152 17.38 -14.96 10.07
CA ALA A 152 16.65 -15.18 11.31
C ALA A 152 15.95 -16.54 11.32
N ALA A 153 15.33 -16.94 10.22
CA ALA A 153 14.69 -18.26 10.08
C ALA A 153 15.70 -19.40 10.29
N ALA A 154 16.86 -19.32 9.65
CA ALA A 154 17.93 -20.31 9.83
C ALA A 154 18.46 -20.36 11.28
N ALA A 155 18.57 -19.22 11.95
CA ALA A 155 18.98 -19.17 13.36
C ALA A 155 17.93 -19.81 14.28
N VAL A 156 16.64 -19.54 14.03
CA VAL A 156 15.52 -20.14 14.77
C VAL A 156 15.50 -21.65 14.60
N GLU A 157 15.72 -22.15 13.38
CA GLU A 157 15.79 -23.59 13.09
C GLU A 157 16.94 -24.27 13.84
N LYS A 158 18.14 -23.67 13.83
CA LYS A 158 19.28 -24.16 14.63
C LYS A 158 18.97 -24.17 16.13
N PHE A 159 18.27 -23.15 16.63
CA PHE A 159 17.88 -23.09 18.03
C PHE A 159 16.86 -24.18 18.39
N ARG A 160 15.86 -24.42 17.53
CA ARG A 160 14.89 -25.52 17.70
C ARG A 160 15.59 -26.87 17.72
N ALA A 161 16.48 -27.15 16.78
CA ALA A 161 17.23 -28.41 16.76
C ALA A 161 18.03 -28.64 18.06
N LYS A 162 18.61 -27.57 18.64
CA LYS A 162 19.28 -27.65 19.96
C LYS A 162 18.30 -27.94 21.09
N GLN A 163 17.12 -27.32 21.09
CA GLN A 163 16.08 -27.58 22.09
C GLN A 163 15.56 -29.01 21.99
N ASP A 164 15.30 -29.51 20.78
CA ASP A 164 14.83 -30.88 20.54
C ASP A 164 15.87 -31.91 21.03
N ALA A 165 17.17 -31.65 20.77
CA ALA A 165 18.23 -32.50 21.28
C ALA A 165 18.35 -32.48 22.81
N GLN A 166 18.08 -31.34 23.47
CA GLN A 166 18.05 -31.25 24.92
C GLN A 166 16.84 -31.98 25.51
N LEU A 167 15.66 -31.87 24.88
CA LEU A 167 14.46 -32.59 25.27
C LEU A 167 14.68 -34.10 25.18
N ALA A 168 15.23 -34.61 24.08
CA ALA A 168 15.55 -36.03 23.92
C ALA A 168 16.51 -36.55 25.02
N LYS A 169 17.51 -35.75 25.41
CA LYS A 169 18.41 -36.10 26.52
C LYS A 169 17.69 -36.15 27.87
N LEU A 170 16.75 -35.24 28.12
CA LEU A 170 15.97 -35.21 29.35
C LEU A 170 14.97 -36.38 29.40
N GLU A 171 14.31 -36.68 28.29
CA GLU A 171 13.44 -37.85 28.16
C GLU A 171 14.21 -39.15 28.41
N ALA A 172 15.40 -39.31 27.83
CA ALA A 172 16.25 -40.47 28.09
C ALA A 172 16.65 -40.59 29.58
N LYS A 173 16.94 -39.47 30.25
CA LYS A 173 17.22 -39.44 31.70
C LYS A 173 15.98 -39.85 32.51
N LEU A 174 14.79 -39.39 32.14
CA LEU A 174 13.54 -39.76 32.80
C LEU A 174 13.21 -41.24 32.61
N VAL A 175 13.36 -41.78 31.39
CA VAL A 175 13.18 -43.21 31.12
C VAL A 175 14.17 -44.04 31.95
N LYS A 176 15.44 -43.64 32.01
CA LYS A 176 16.46 -44.32 32.83
C LYS A 176 16.18 -44.22 34.34
N ALA A 177 15.59 -43.13 34.80
CA ALA A 177 15.16 -42.98 36.20
C ALA A 177 13.93 -43.85 36.51
N ALA A 178 12.97 -43.92 35.60
CA ALA A 178 11.78 -44.77 35.73
C ALA A 178 12.11 -46.27 35.66
N ALA A 179 13.14 -46.65 34.90
CA ALA A 179 13.61 -48.03 34.80
C ALA A 179 14.41 -48.52 36.02
N LYS A 180 14.76 -47.65 36.99
CA LYS A 180 15.39 -48.10 38.24
C LYS A 180 14.30 -48.68 39.16
N PRO A 181 14.37 -49.98 39.52
CA PRO A 181 13.39 -50.56 40.43
C PRO A 181 13.52 -49.87 41.79
N ALA A 182 12.40 -49.33 42.29
CA ALA A 182 12.28 -48.91 43.66
C ALA A 182 12.61 -50.12 44.55
N LYS A 183 13.82 -50.17 45.09
CA LYS A 183 14.23 -51.24 46.02
C LYS A 183 13.22 -51.25 47.15
N LYS A 184 12.46 -52.35 47.21
CA LYS A 184 11.48 -52.69 48.24
C LYS A 184 11.99 -52.24 49.61
N LYS A 185 11.23 -51.38 50.29
CA LYS A 185 11.27 -51.25 51.75
C LYS A 185 11.00 -52.63 52.33
N LYS A 186 12.05 -53.42 52.59
CA LYS A 186 11.91 -54.63 53.40
C LYS A 186 11.66 -54.17 54.83
N ALA A 187 10.47 -54.50 55.30
CA ALA A 187 10.01 -54.37 56.66
C ALA A 187 11.08 -54.85 57.66
N ARG A 188 11.50 -53.96 58.56
CA ARG A 188 12.15 -54.34 59.81
C ARG A 188 11.79 -53.33 60.89
N LYS A 189 10.49 -53.24 61.19
CA LYS A 189 10.01 -52.76 62.49
C LYS A 189 9.28 -53.91 63.16
N LYS A 190 9.48 -54.05 64.46
CA LYS A 190 8.96 -55.04 65.43
C LYS A 190 9.92 -56.20 65.77
N LYS A 191 10.93 -55.89 66.58
CA LYS A 191 11.22 -56.69 67.79
C LYS A 191 11.35 -55.72 68.98
N LYS A 192 10.28 -55.75 69.78
CA LYS A 192 10.09 -55.41 71.21
C LYS A 192 11.00 -54.36 71.84
N ALA A 193 10.41 -53.22 72.19
CA ALA A 193 10.58 -52.67 73.53
C ALA A 193 9.57 -53.37 74.45
N VAL A 194 9.99 -53.69 75.69
CA VAL A 194 9.22 -53.66 76.95
C VAL A 194 10.03 -54.42 78.00
N ALA A 195 10.41 -53.66 79.05
CA ALA A 195 10.61 -54.04 80.46
C ALA A 195 11.54 -55.24 80.77
N LYS A 196 12.38 -55.21 81.80
CA LYS A 196 12.07 -54.80 83.18
C LYS A 196 13.38 -54.82 83.99
N LYS A 197 13.43 -53.93 84.98
CA LYS A 197 14.36 -53.86 86.12
C LYS A 197 14.94 -55.19 86.59
N ALA A 198 16.25 -55.24 86.82
CA ALA A 198 16.95 -55.57 88.08
C ALA A 198 18.45 -55.53 87.81
#